data_AF-A0AA38VEH8-F1
#
_entry.id   AF-A0AA38VEH8-F1
#
_cell.length_a   1.000
_cell.length_b   1.000
_cell.length_c   1.000
_cell.angle_alpha   90.00
_cell.angle_beta   90.00
_cell.angle_gamma   90.00
#
_symmetry.space_group_name_H-M   'P 1'
#
loop_
_entity.id
_entity.type
_entity.pdbx_description
1 polymer ?
#
loop_
_entity_poly.entity_id
_entity_poly.type
_entity_poly.pdbx_seq_one_letter_code
_entity_poly.pdbx_strand_id
1 'polypeptide(L)'
;MSAALVFGSLGEIITFSKLVYQLAQALDDSRAAPKSTKNFAGNWTTSDAYKKVKWLKEKETVQDLREKLRTGTERITMLLNLASKVSARLDCRTMLSRMNEVESRLDDQCKHHETVLAVVKAQLDKSRNQICLQLDFIQSAVHQQESRTQMILFYAKSTLGAVKCLQQMVGQMFQTVLSLHDLASQGLYMRSLDPAKGLPVTLEDALGNIRENPLDWISSWEALHSLIAHSFKDQKGSQLVLRKRYALQDSGSGAELDLKRPFSLRRGMKIDMSMLLSPVNMFSARPKGVASQSR
;
A
#
# COMPACT_ATOMS: atom_id res chain seq x y z
N MET A 1 -31.91 -53.00 14.84
CA MET A 1 -32.07 -53.46 16.24
C MET A 1 -33.37 -54.21 16.33
N SER A 2 -33.32 -55.46 16.78
CA SER A 2 -34.41 -56.44 16.78
C SER A 2 -35.61 -55.97 17.61
N ALA A 3 -36.80 -56.01 17.01
CA ALA A 3 -38.06 -55.81 17.73
C ALA A 3 -38.44 -57.12 18.43
N ALA A 4 -38.29 -57.15 19.76
CA ALA A 4 -38.81 -58.22 20.60
C ALA A 4 -40.32 -58.01 20.76
N LEU A 5 -41.12 -58.89 20.17
CA LEU A 5 -42.54 -59.04 20.49
C LEU A 5 -42.65 -59.68 21.88
N VAL A 6 -42.72 -58.86 22.92
CA VAL A 6 -43.08 -59.32 24.27
C VAL A 6 -44.60 -59.51 24.29
N PHE A 7 -45.06 -60.65 23.78
CA PHE A 7 -46.39 -61.14 24.14
C PHE A 7 -46.32 -61.65 25.58
N GLY A 8 -47.23 -61.12 26.40
CA GLY A 8 -47.41 -61.49 27.80
C GLY A 8 -47.39 -63.01 27.96
N SER A 9 -46.42 -63.45 28.76
CA SER A 9 -46.35 -64.74 29.42
C SER A 9 -46.77 -65.95 28.57
N LEU A 10 -45.78 -66.65 28.02
CA LEU A 10 -45.94 -68.02 27.49
C LEU A 10 -46.72 -68.93 28.47
N GLY A 11 -46.62 -68.65 29.78
CA GLY A 11 -47.37 -69.33 30.83
C GLY A 11 -48.89 -69.12 30.77
N GLU A 12 -49.36 -67.93 30.37
CA GLU A 12 -50.79 -67.63 30.25
C GLU A 12 -51.43 -68.40 29.09
N ILE A 13 -50.72 -68.49 27.96
CA ILE A 13 -51.12 -69.32 26.80
C ILE A 13 -51.21 -70.78 27.21
N ILE A 14 -50.24 -71.30 27.97
CA ILE A 14 -50.25 -72.70 28.46
C ILE A 14 -51.45 -72.94 29.38
N THR A 15 -51.76 -72.02 30.30
CA THR A 15 -52.96 -72.16 31.16
C THR A 15 -54.27 -72.11 30.37
N PHE A 16 -54.38 -71.25 29.35
CA PHE A 16 -55.57 -71.19 28.50
C PHE A 16 -55.73 -72.48 27.69
N SER A 17 -54.65 -72.99 27.08
CA SER A 17 -54.66 -74.28 26.38
C SER A 17 -55.08 -75.44 27.28
N LYS A 18 -54.63 -75.44 28.55
CA LYS A 18 -54.98 -76.46 29.53
C LYS A 18 -56.46 -76.40 29.95
N LEU A 19 -57.03 -75.20 30.06
CA LEU A 19 -58.46 -74.98 30.33
C LEU A 19 -59.35 -75.43 29.17
N VAL A 20 -58.96 -75.09 27.92
CA VAL A 20 -59.66 -75.54 26.72
C VAL A 20 -59.60 -77.07 26.59
N TYR A 21 -58.44 -77.67 26.89
CA TYR A 21 -58.28 -79.13 26.89
C TYR A 21 -59.18 -79.81 27.94
N GLN A 22 -59.25 -79.29 29.17
CA GLN A 22 -60.13 -79.83 30.22
C GLN A 22 -61.61 -79.69 29.88
N LEU A 23 -62.02 -78.59 29.23
CA LEU A 23 -63.39 -78.40 28.77
C LEU A 23 -63.74 -79.39 27.64
N ALA A 24 -62.82 -79.59 26.68
CA ALA A 24 -63.00 -80.55 25.60
C ALA A 24 -63.12 -81.98 26.13
N GLN A 25 -62.29 -82.35 27.12
CA GLN A 25 -62.33 -83.66 27.76
C GLN A 25 -63.64 -83.88 28.53
N ALA A 26 -64.13 -82.88 29.28
CA ALA A 26 -65.41 -82.96 29.98
C ALA A 26 -66.61 -83.08 29.00
N LEU A 27 -66.53 -82.44 27.83
CA LEU A 27 -67.53 -82.58 26.77
C LEU A 27 -67.50 -83.98 26.13
N ASP A 28 -66.33 -84.55 25.91
CA ASP A 28 -66.19 -85.89 25.34
C ASP A 28 -66.67 -86.99 26.32
N ASP A 29 -66.37 -86.84 27.61
CA ASP A 29 -66.88 -87.71 28.67
C ASP A 29 -68.42 -87.63 28.80
N SER A 30 -69.01 -86.45 28.59
CA SER A 30 -70.47 -86.29 28.56
C SER A 30 -71.13 -86.94 27.32
N ARG A 31 -70.37 -87.08 26.23
CA ARG A 31 -70.81 -87.72 24.98
C ARG A 31 -70.69 -89.24 25.04
N ALA A 32 -69.84 -89.77 25.91
CA ALA A 32 -69.61 -91.20 26.12
C ALA A 32 -70.64 -91.89 27.04
N ALA A 33 -71.88 -91.39 27.12
CA ALA A 33 -72.97 -92.11 27.77
C ALA A 33 -73.34 -93.37 26.95
N PRO A 34 -73.36 -94.58 27.54
CA PRO A 34 -73.53 -95.82 26.79
C PRO A 34 -74.96 -95.96 26.27
N LYS A 35 -75.12 -96.08 24.94
CA LYS A 35 -76.34 -96.56 24.29
C LYS A 35 -76.53 -98.04 24.61
N SER A 36 -77.16 -98.34 25.75
CA SER A 36 -77.71 -99.67 26.02
C SER A 36 -79.14 -99.75 25.48
N THR A 37 -79.27 -100.17 24.22
CA THR A 37 -80.53 -100.67 23.68
C THR A 37 -80.56 -102.17 23.88
N LYS A 38 -81.30 -102.64 24.88
CA LYS A 38 -81.77 -104.02 24.97
C LYS A 38 -83.29 -104.05 25.04
N ASN A 39 -83.84 -104.83 24.14
CA ASN A 39 -85.25 -105.19 23.98
C ASN A 39 -85.81 -105.80 25.27
N PHE A 40 -86.94 -105.29 25.77
CA PHE A 40 -87.82 -106.07 26.65
C PHE A 40 -89.27 -105.61 26.48
N ALA A 41 -90.08 -106.53 25.98
CA ALA A 41 -91.52 -106.41 25.88
C ALA A 41 -92.17 -106.71 27.25
N GLY A 42 -93.24 -105.98 27.58
CA GLY A 42 -94.15 -106.30 28.69
C GLY A 42 -94.11 -105.31 29.87
N ASN A 43 -95.28 -104.73 30.16
CA ASN A 43 -95.66 -103.91 31.34
C ASN A 43 -95.36 -102.38 31.28
N TRP A 44 -96.40 -101.59 30.99
CA TRP A 44 -96.33 -100.21 30.48
C TRP A 44 -96.57 -99.08 31.49
N THR A 45 -96.51 -99.31 32.81
CA THR A 45 -96.86 -98.27 33.81
C THR A 45 -95.75 -97.92 34.80
N THR A 46 -94.78 -98.79 35.04
CA THR A 46 -93.66 -98.54 35.99
C THR A 46 -92.38 -98.04 35.32
N SER A 47 -92.21 -98.31 34.02
CA SER A 47 -91.08 -97.80 33.20
C SER A 47 -91.12 -96.28 33.02
N ASP A 48 -92.32 -95.71 32.89
CA ASP A 48 -92.50 -94.26 32.73
C ASP A 48 -92.19 -93.47 34.02
N ALA A 49 -92.43 -94.07 35.19
CA ALA A 49 -92.03 -93.48 36.46
C ALA A 49 -90.50 -93.46 36.62
N TYR A 50 -89.81 -94.55 36.26
CA TYR A 50 -88.35 -94.61 36.28
C TYR A 50 -87.72 -93.61 35.29
N LYS A 51 -88.28 -93.46 34.09
CA LYS A 51 -87.84 -92.44 33.12
C LYS A 51 -88.06 -91.03 33.64
N LYS A 52 -89.19 -90.74 34.31
CA LYS A 52 -89.44 -89.43 34.93
C LYS A 52 -88.45 -89.12 36.06
N VAL A 53 -88.15 -90.08 36.93
CA VAL A 53 -87.17 -89.91 38.01
C VAL A 53 -85.77 -89.72 37.44
N LYS A 54 -85.39 -90.52 36.44
CA LYS A 54 -84.11 -90.36 35.72
C LYS A 54 -84.01 -88.99 35.06
N TRP A 55 -85.08 -88.54 34.41
CA TRP A 55 -85.16 -87.22 33.77
C TRP A 55 -85.07 -86.07 34.78
N LEU A 56 -85.67 -86.20 35.97
CA LEU A 56 -85.55 -85.19 37.02
C LEU A 56 -84.10 -85.06 37.53
N LYS A 57 -83.42 -86.19 37.73
CA LYS A 57 -81.99 -86.21 38.09
C LYS A 57 -81.12 -85.62 36.99
N GLU A 58 -81.41 -85.95 35.74
CA GLU A 58 -80.69 -85.42 34.57
C GLU A 58 -80.93 -83.90 34.42
N LYS A 59 -82.16 -83.43 34.65
CA LYS A 59 -82.50 -82.00 34.67
C LYS A 59 -81.72 -81.23 35.74
N GLU A 60 -81.56 -81.81 36.93
CA GLU A 60 -80.76 -81.23 38.01
C GLU A 60 -79.27 -81.14 37.61
N THR A 61 -78.71 -82.20 37.01
CA THR A 61 -77.32 -82.16 36.50
C THR A 61 -77.12 -81.14 35.39
N VAL A 62 -78.11 -80.96 34.51
CA VAL A 62 -78.07 -79.93 33.45
C VAL A 62 -78.16 -78.52 34.05
N GLN A 63 -78.93 -78.33 35.11
CA GLN A 63 -78.99 -77.05 35.82
C GLN A 63 -77.66 -76.74 36.52
N ASP A 64 -77.07 -77.70 37.21
CA ASP A 64 -75.74 -77.56 37.84
C ASP A 64 -74.66 -77.26 36.79
N LEU A 65 -74.67 -77.95 35.65
CA LEU A 65 -73.76 -77.66 34.53
C LEU A 65 -73.97 -76.26 33.95
N ARG A 66 -75.22 -75.80 33.81
CA ARG A 66 -75.52 -74.44 33.36
C ARG A 66 -75.04 -73.39 34.35
N GLU A 67 -75.19 -73.63 35.64
CA GLU A 67 -74.73 -72.70 36.67
C GLU A 67 -73.20 -72.66 36.74
N LYS A 68 -72.53 -73.82 36.63
CA LYS A 68 -71.07 -73.90 36.49
C LYS A 68 -70.57 -73.21 35.23
N LEU A 69 -71.25 -73.39 34.11
CA LEU A 69 -70.90 -72.72 32.85
C LEU A 69 -71.08 -71.21 32.99
N ARG A 70 -72.21 -70.76 33.55
CA ARG A 70 -72.50 -69.35 33.81
C ARG A 70 -71.44 -68.73 34.71
N THR A 71 -71.15 -69.36 35.85
CA THR A 71 -70.10 -68.93 36.78
C THR A 71 -68.73 -68.90 36.09
N GLY A 72 -68.45 -69.89 35.25
CA GLY A 72 -67.25 -69.96 34.42
C GLY A 72 -67.14 -68.81 33.43
N THR A 73 -68.22 -68.51 32.70
CA THR A 73 -68.30 -67.39 31.77
C THR A 73 -68.11 -66.05 32.49
N GLU A 74 -68.78 -65.84 33.63
CA GLU A 74 -68.63 -64.61 34.43
C GLU A 74 -67.18 -64.42 34.90
N ARG A 75 -66.50 -65.49 35.35
CA ARG A 75 -65.09 -65.45 35.72
C ARG A 75 -64.18 -65.14 34.53
N ILE A 76 -64.43 -65.75 33.36
CA ILE A 76 -63.65 -65.49 32.15
C ILE A 76 -63.82 -64.02 31.72
N THR A 77 -65.04 -63.48 31.73
CA THR A 77 -65.29 -62.08 31.40
C THR A 77 -64.60 -61.13 32.39
N MET A 78 -64.59 -61.46 33.69
CA MET A 78 -63.88 -60.68 34.69
C MET A 78 -62.35 -60.70 34.47
N LEU A 79 -61.78 -61.87 34.20
CA LEU A 79 -60.34 -62.01 33.89
C LEU A 79 -59.96 -61.29 32.60
N LEU A 80 -60.80 -61.37 31.57
CA LEU A 80 -60.61 -60.66 30.31
C LEU A 80 -60.59 -59.14 30.55
N ASN A 81 -61.53 -58.61 31.33
CA ASN A 81 -61.57 -57.20 31.70
C ASN A 81 -60.34 -56.77 32.52
N LEU A 82 -59.83 -57.63 33.40
CA LEU A 82 -58.59 -57.37 34.15
C LEU A 82 -57.37 -57.38 33.24
N ALA A 83 -57.26 -58.36 32.34
CA ALA A 83 -56.18 -58.44 31.37
C ALA A 83 -56.16 -57.22 30.44
N SER A 84 -57.32 -56.78 29.94
CA SER A 84 -57.43 -55.55 29.13
C SER A 84 -56.98 -54.30 29.90
N LYS A 85 -57.35 -54.17 31.19
CA LYS A 85 -56.90 -53.05 32.03
C LYS A 85 -55.39 -53.08 32.29
N VAL A 86 -54.82 -54.27 32.52
CA VAL A 86 -53.38 -54.43 32.74
C VAL A 86 -52.59 -54.15 31.45
N SER A 87 -53.05 -54.64 30.30
CA SER A 87 -52.47 -54.34 28.99
C SER A 87 -52.45 -52.83 28.73
N ALA A 88 -53.58 -52.15 28.89
CA ALA A 88 -53.66 -50.70 28.70
C ALA A 88 -52.69 -49.93 29.63
N ARG A 89 -52.54 -50.37 30.90
CA ARG A 89 -51.58 -49.77 31.82
C ARG A 89 -50.13 -50.01 31.41
N LEU A 90 -49.83 -51.21 30.91
CA LEU A 90 -48.48 -51.55 30.43
C LEU A 90 -48.14 -50.75 29.16
N ASP A 91 -49.11 -50.56 28.27
CA ASP A 91 -48.98 -49.70 27.09
C ASP A 91 -48.74 -48.24 27.49
N CYS A 92 -49.52 -47.70 28.44
CA CYS A 92 -49.30 -46.35 28.97
C CYS A 92 -47.91 -46.20 29.60
N ARG A 93 -47.46 -47.17 30.40
CA ARG A 93 -46.13 -47.14 31.03
C ARG A 93 -45.02 -47.17 29.98
N THR A 94 -45.17 -48.01 28.96
CA THR A 94 -44.21 -48.11 27.85
C THR A 94 -44.16 -46.81 27.06
N MET A 95 -45.32 -46.21 26.76
CA MET A 95 -45.41 -44.93 26.06
C MET A 95 -44.76 -43.79 26.85
N LEU A 96 -44.99 -43.70 28.16
CA LEU A 96 -44.33 -42.70 29.03
C LEU A 96 -42.81 -42.89 29.06
N SER A 97 -42.32 -44.12 29.14
CA SER A 97 -40.87 -44.39 29.08
C SER A 97 -40.26 -43.92 27.75
N ARG A 98 -40.95 -44.15 26.63
CA ARG A 98 -40.49 -43.68 25.32
C ARG A 98 -40.57 -42.16 25.19
N MET A 99 -41.59 -41.53 25.78
CA MET A 99 -41.72 -40.08 25.81
C MET A 99 -40.56 -39.44 26.57
N ASN A 100 -40.21 -39.97 27.75
CA ASN A 100 -39.06 -39.50 28.53
C ASN A 100 -37.73 -39.72 27.79
N GLU A 101 -37.58 -40.84 27.07
CA GLU A 101 -36.38 -41.09 26.26
C GLU A 101 -36.26 -40.08 25.10
N VAL A 102 -37.38 -39.77 24.44
CA VAL A 102 -37.43 -38.75 23.38
C VAL A 102 -37.11 -37.37 23.94
N GLU A 103 -37.66 -37.01 25.11
CA GLU A 103 -37.39 -35.74 25.80
C GLU A 103 -35.88 -35.61 26.13
N SER A 104 -35.28 -36.65 26.71
CA SER A 104 -33.83 -36.66 26.98
C SER A 104 -33.00 -36.49 25.71
N ARG A 105 -33.38 -37.15 24.60
CA ARG A 105 -32.68 -36.99 23.32
C ARG A 105 -32.83 -35.59 22.75
N LEU A 106 -34.00 -34.98 22.94
CA LEU A 106 -34.29 -33.64 22.46
C LEU A 106 -33.45 -32.61 23.25
N ASP A 107 -33.34 -32.77 24.56
CA ASP A 107 -32.47 -31.96 25.41
C ASP A 107 -30.99 -32.09 25.01
N ASP A 108 -30.52 -33.30 24.75
CA ASP A 108 -29.14 -33.54 24.29
C ASP A 108 -28.88 -32.90 22.91
N GLN A 109 -29.85 -32.99 21.99
CA GLN A 109 -29.77 -32.32 20.70
C GLN A 109 -29.81 -30.79 20.82
N CYS A 110 -30.65 -30.25 21.71
CA CYS A 110 -30.70 -28.81 21.97
C CYS A 110 -29.37 -28.31 22.51
N LYS A 111 -28.77 -28.99 23.50
CA LYS A 111 -27.43 -28.66 24.01
C LYS A 111 -26.37 -28.76 22.92
N HIS A 112 -26.43 -29.80 22.09
CA HIS A 112 -25.51 -29.93 20.97
C HIS A 112 -25.63 -28.76 19.98
N HIS A 113 -26.85 -28.40 19.57
CA HIS A 113 -27.08 -27.26 18.68
C HIS A 113 -26.64 -25.94 19.30
N GLU A 114 -26.84 -25.74 20.60
CA GLU A 114 -26.36 -24.56 21.32
C GLU A 114 -24.83 -24.47 21.27
N THR A 115 -24.11 -25.58 21.51
CA THR A 115 -22.64 -25.59 21.39
C THR A 115 -22.16 -25.33 19.97
N VAL A 116 -22.82 -25.90 18.95
CA VAL A 116 -22.49 -25.64 17.54
C VAL A 116 -22.71 -24.17 17.19
N LEU A 117 -23.83 -23.58 17.63
CA LEU A 117 -24.11 -22.16 17.43
C LEU A 117 -23.08 -21.27 18.11
N ALA A 118 -22.63 -21.63 19.32
CA ALA A 118 -21.57 -20.90 20.01
C ALA A 118 -20.24 -20.94 19.23
N VAL A 119 -19.87 -22.09 18.68
CA VAL A 119 -18.65 -22.24 17.85
C VAL A 119 -18.76 -21.44 16.55
N VAL A 120 -19.90 -21.50 15.86
CA VAL A 120 -20.12 -20.74 14.62
C VAL A 120 -20.08 -19.24 14.88
N LYS A 121 -20.68 -18.76 15.98
CA LYS A 121 -20.60 -17.35 16.40
C LYS A 121 -19.15 -16.93 16.68
N ALA A 122 -18.41 -17.71 17.47
CA ALA A 122 -17.01 -17.42 17.76
C ALA A 122 -16.14 -17.38 16.50
N GLN A 123 -16.41 -18.28 15.53
CA GLN A 123 -15.73 -18.29 14.24
C GLN A 123 -16.08 -17.07 13.38
N LEU A 124 -17.35 -16.64 13.38
CA LEU A 124 -17.80 -15.43 12.70
C LEU A 124 -17.11 -14.19 13.28
N ASP A 125 -17.03 -14.08 14.61
CA ASP A 125 -16.36 -12.97 15.29
C ASP A 125 -14.85 -12.94 15.00
N LYS A 126 -14.22 -14.12 14.99
CA LYS A 126 -12.80 -14.24 14.59
C LYS A 126 -12.57 -13.79 13.15
N SER A 127 -13.41 -14.24 12.22
CA SER A 127 -13.38 -13.82 10.81
C SER A 127 -13.59 -12.32 10.66
N ARG A 128 -14.59 -11.76 11.35
CA ARG A 128 -14.90 -10.33 11.36
C ARG A 128 -13.71 -9.50 11.84
N ASN A 129 -13.10 -9.90 12.96
CA ASN A 129 -11.93 -9.21 13.50
C ASN A 129 -10.74 -9.27 12.54
N GLN A 130 -10.52 -10.40 11.86
CA GLN A 130 -9.48 -10.52 10.85
C GLN A 130 -9.74 -9.60 9.65
N ILE A 131 -10.98 -9.51 9.18
CA ILE A 131 -11.37 -8.60 8.09
C ILE A 131 -11.17 -7.14 8.51
N CYS A 132 -11.57 -6.75 9.73
CA CYS A 132 -11.34 -5.39 10.25
C CYS A 132 -9.84 -5.04 10.27
N LEU A 133 -9.00 -5.92 10.80
CA LEU A 133 -7.54 -5.69 10.81
C LEU A 133 -6.95 -5.56 9.40
N GLN A 134 -7.44 -6.34 8.44
CA GLN A 134 -7.01 -6.21 7.05
C GLN A 134 -7.48 -4.90 6.41
N LEU A 135 -8.71 -4.46 6.69
CA LEU A 135 -9.23 -3.18 6.23
C LEU A 135 -8.43 -2.02 6.80
N ASP A 136 -8.11 -2.04 8.09
CA ASP A 136 -7.29 -1.01 8.75
C ASP A 136 -5.89 -0.96 8.12
N PHE A 137 -5.28 -2.12 7.86
CA PHE A 137 -3.99 -2.20 7.16
C PHE A 137 -4.07 -1.59 5.76
N ILE A 138 -5.07 -1.98 4.95
CA ILE A 138 -5.26 -1.45 3.60
C ILE A 138 -5.49 0.06 3.65
N GLN A 139 -6.33 0.55 4.56
CA GLN A 139 -6.60 1.97 4.73
C GLN A 139 -5.33 2.75 5.09
N SER A 140 -4.51 2.23 5.99
CA SER A 140 -3.23 2.85 6.34
C SER A 140 -2.25 2.90 5.15
N ALA A 141 -2.20 1.83 4.35
CA ALA A 141 -1.37 1.76 3.15
C ALA A 141 -1.85 2.72 2.06
N VAL A 142 -3.17 2.86 1.88
CA VAL A 142 -3.77 3.82 0.94
C VAL A 142 -3.46 5.25 1.35
N HIS A 143 -3.60 5.62 2.63
CA HIS A 143 -3.23 6.96 3.10
C HIS A 143 -1.74 7.25 2.96
N GLN A 144 -0.88 6.26 3.20
CA GLN A 144 0.56 6.40 2.97
C GLN A 144 0.86 6.63 1.47
N GLN A 145 0.18 5.90 0.58
CA GLN A 145 0.33 6.03 -0.86
C GLN A 145 -0.18 7.38 -1.38
N GLU A 146 -1.30 7.86 -0.84
CA GLU A 146 -1.83 9.19 -1.13
C GLU A 146 -0.81 10.27 -0.77
N SER A 147 -0.22 10.19 0.43
CA SER A 147 0.82 11.12 0.89
C SER A 147 2.05 11.11 -0.03
N ARG A 148 2.51 9.93 -0.45
CA ARG A 148 3.62 9.80 -1.41
C ARG A 148 3.27 10.42 -2.77
N THR A 149 2.05 10.19 -3.24
CA THR A 149 1.56 10.73 -4.52
C THR A 149 1.47 12.25 -4.49
N GLN A 150 0.99 12.83 -3.37
CA GLN A 150 0.97 14.27 -3.15
C GLN A 150 2.38 14.88 -3.19
N MET A 151 3.37 14.22 -2.59
CA MET A 151 4.77 14.68 -2.65
C MET A 151 5.31 14.66 -4.08
N ILE A 152 5.06 13.59 -4.85
CA ILE A 152 5.46 13.52 -6.26
C ILE A 152 4.81 14.64 -7.07
N LEU A 153 3.51 14.89 -6.85
CA LEU A 153 2.78 15.95 -7.53
C LEU A 153 3.32 17.34 -7.16
N PHE A 154 3.70 17.55 -5.90
CA PHE A 154 4.37 18.77 -5.45
C PHE A 154 5.70 18.98 -6.17
N TYR A 155 6.55 17.94 -6.24
CA TYR A 155 7.81 18.02 -6.98
C TYR A 155 7.60 18.28 -8.47
N ALA A 156 6.66 17.59 -9.12
CA ALA A 156 6.33 17.80 -10.52
C ALA A 156 5.82 19.23 -10.79
N LYS A 157 5.00 19.77 -9.90
CA LYS A 157 4.52 21.16 -9.98
C LYS A 157 5.68 22.15 -9.81
N SER A 158 6.58 21.89 -8.86
CA SER A 158 7.77 22.73 -8.62
C SER A 158 8.74 22.72 -9.82
N THR A 159 9.00 21.55 -10.41
CA THR A 159 9.88 21.42 -11.57
C THR A 159 9.29 22.08 -12.81
N LEU A 160 7.99 21.91 -13.07
CA LEU A 160 7.29 22.64 -14.13
C LEU A 160 7.36 24.16 -13.92
N GLY A 161 7.24 24.63 -12.67
CA GLY A 161 7.45 26.03 -12.32
C GLY A 161 8.86 26.52 -12.65
N ALA A 162 9.88 25.74 -12.31
CA ALA A 162 11.28 26.06 -12.63
C ALA A 162 11.54 26.08 -14.14
N VAL A 163 11.02 25.11 -14.89
CA VAL A 163 11.12 25.08 -16.36
C VAL A 163 10.46 26.31 -16.99
N LYS A 164 9.28 26.71 -16.50
CA LYS A 164 8.61 27.93 -16.97
C LYS A 164 9.44 29.18 -16.68
N CYS A 165 10.09 29.26 -15.52
CA CYS A 165 10.99 30.36 -15.17
C CYS A 165 12.20 30.41 -16.12
N LEU A 166 12.84 29.26 -16.38
CA LEU A 166 13.95 29.16 -17.33
C LEU A 166 13.53 29.59 -18.75
N GLN A 167 12.36 29.15 -19.22
CA GLN A 167 11.83 29.57 -20.52
C GLN A 167 11.65 31.08 -20.59
N GLN A 168 11.15 31.71 -19.54
CA GLN A 168 11.01 33.16 -19.45
C GLN A 168 12.36 33.88 -19.46
N MET A 169 13.34 33.36 -18.71
CA MET A 169 14.70 33.91 -18.66
C MET A 169 15.39 33.82 -20.03
N VAL A 170 15.27 32.68 -20.72
CA VAL A 170 15.79 32.50 -22.08
C VAL A 170 15.12 33.48 -23.04
N GLY A 171 13.79 33.65 -22.95
CA GLY A 171 13.07 34.65 -23.73
C GLY A 171 13.58 36.08 -23.49
N GLN A 172 13.82 36.46 -22.23
CA GLN A 172 14.42 37.76 -21.87
C GLN A 172 15.83 37.90 -22.41
N MET A 173 16.67 36.86 -22.30
CA MET A 173 18.03 36.87 -22.87
C MET A 173 18.00 37.11 -24.37
N PHE A 174 17.14 36.42 -25.13
CA PHE A 174 17.00 36.67 -26.56
C PHE A 174 16.60 38.11 -26.86
N GLN A 175 15.64 38.68 -26.12
CA GLN A 175 15.26 40.09 -26.28
C GLN A 175 16.43 41.05 -25.98
N THR A 176 17.20 40.79 -24.91
CA THR A 176 18.38 41.62 -24.61
C THR A 176 19.45 41.53 -25.70
N VAL A 177 19.73 40.33 -26.22
CA VAL A 177 20.69 40.14 -27.33
C VAL A 177 20.22 40.84 -28.59
N LEU A 178 18.94 40.76 -28.94
CA LEU A 178 18.38 41.47 -30.08
C LEU A 178 18.47 42.99 -29.91
N SER A 179 18.15 43.51 -28.72
CA SER A 179 18.27 44.95 -28.43
C SER A 179 19.73 45.44 -28.49
N LEU A 180 20.67 44.63 -28.00
CA LEU A 180 22.09 44.94 -28.03
C LEU A 180 22.65 44.86 -29.46
N HIS A 181 22.20 43.88 -30.24
CA HIS A 181 22.53 43.78 -31.66
C HIS A 181 22.02 45.00 -32.43
N ASP A 182 20.78 45.43 -32.19
CA ASP A 182 20.24 46.64 -32.80
C ASP A 182 21.10 47.87 -32.46
N LEU A 183 21.42 48.07 -31.18
CA LEU A 183 22.29 49.17 -30.73
C LEU A 183 23.71 49.10 -31.34
N ALA A 184 24.33 47.93 -31.35
CA ALA A 184 25.67 47.73 -31.89
C ALA A 184 25.69 47.90 -33.42
N SER A 185 24.64 47.46 -34.10
CA SER A 185 24.50 47.63 -35.55
C SER A 185 24.36 49.12 -35.90
N GLN A 186 23.53 49.86 -35.17
CA GLN A 186 23.43 51.32 -35.31
C GLN A 186 24.78 52.02 -35.03
N GLY A 187 25.58 51.53 -34.09
CA GLY A 187 26.92 52.06 -33.80
C GLY A 187 28.00 51.70 -34.84
N LEU A 188 27.92 50.52 -35.46
CA LEU A 188 28.86 50.07 -36.50
C LEU A 188 28.66 50.81 -37.84
N TYR A 189 27.42 51.16 -38.19
CA TYR A 189 27.13 52.01 -39.36
C TYR A 189 27.49 53.49 -39.15
N MET A 190 27.80 53.89 -37.90
CA MET A 190 28.35 55.21 -37.53
C MET A 190 29.87 55.16 -37.28
N ARG A 191 30.59 54.18 -37.84
CA ARG A 191 32.06 54.18 -37.83
C ARG A 191 32.57 55.25 -38.81
N SER A 192 33.03 56.38 -38.28
CA SER A 192 33.45 57.54 -39.07
C SER A 192 34.49 57.17 -40.15
N LEU A 193 34.24 57.63 -41.38
CA LEU A 193 35.03 57.49 -42.61
C LEU A 193 36.42 58.15 -42.58
N ASP A 194 37.15 58.09 -41.46
CA ASP A 194 38.51 58.64 -41.37
C ASP A 194 39.55 57.52 -41.53
N PRO A 195 40.19 57.36 -42.71
CA PRO A 195 41.18 56.31 -42.97
C PRO A 195 42.46 56.44 -42.11
N ALA A 196 42.62 57.53 -41.34
CA ALA A 196 43.73 57.70 -40.39
C ALA A 196 43.38 57.30 -38.93
N LYS A 197 42.13 56.92 -38.63
CA LYS A 197 41.72 56.48 -37.28
C LYS A 197 42.27 55.08 -36.96
N GLY A 198 43.41 55.05 -36.29
CA GLY A 198 44.01 53.84 -35.72
C GLY A 198 45.51 53.67 -35.98
N LEU A 199 46.11 54.52 -36.82
CA LEU A 199 47.55 54.47 -37.09
C LEU A 199 48.34 55.00 -35.87
N PRO A 200 49.24 54.20 -35.27
CA PRO A 200 50.09 54.65 -34.18
C PRO A 200 51.10 55.69 -34.65
N VAL A 201 51.65 56.46 -33.73
CA VAL A 201 52.84 57.27 -33.96
C VAL A 201 54.06 56.39 -33.74
N THR A 202 54.94 56.28 -34.73
CA THR A 202 56.19 55.54 -34.63
C THR A 202 57.28 56.46 -34.12
N LEU A 203 57.94 56.09 -33.02
CA LEU A 203 59.11 56.78 -32.49
C LEU A 203 60.32 55.90 -32.69
N GLU A 204 61.27 56.35 -33.49
CA GLU A 204 62.61 55.77 -33.59
C GLU A 204 63.55 56.52 -32.64
N ASP A 205 64.13 55.76 -31.72
CA ASP A 205 65.01 56.29 -30.71
C ASP A 205 66.44 56.54 -31.25
N ALA A 206 67.25 57.36 -30.56
CA ALA A 206 68.66 57.62 -30.88
C ALA A 206 69.56 56.37 -30.85
N LEU A 207 69.06 55.26 -30.30
CA LEU A 207 69.70 53.94 -30.33
C LEU A 207 69.18 53.04 -31.47
N GLY A 208 68.30 53.55 -32.34
CA GLY A 208 67.69 52.81 -33.45
C GLY A 208 66.49 51.94 -33.07
N ASN A 209 65.94 52.10 -31.86
CA ASN A 209 64.80 51.32 -31.41
C ASN A 209 63.48 51.95 -31.88
N ILE A 210 62.70 51.21 -32.67
CA ILE A 210 61.39 51.67 -33.16
C ILE A 210 60.29 51.27 -32.17
N ARG A 211 59.42 52.20 -31.81
CA ARG A 211 58.27 51.97 -30.92
C ARG A 211 57.00 52.56 -31.52
N GLU A 212 55.94 51.76 -31.56
CA GLU A 212 54.61 52.20 -31.95
C GLU A 212 53.82 52.59 -30.71
N ASN A 213 53.43 53.86 -30.62
CA ASN A 213 52.58 54.35 -29.54
C ASN A 213 51.25 54.84 -30.11
N PRO A 214 50.10 54.35 -29.62
CA PRO A 214 48.80 54.94 -29.96
C PRO A 214 48.79 56.44 -29.64
N LEU A 215 48.36 57.28 -30.59
CA LEU A 215 48.29 58.72 -30.37
C LEU A 215 47.43 59.09 -29.14
N ASP A 216 46.42 58.26 -28.84
CA ASP A 216 45.52 58.45 -27.71
C ASP A 216 46.22 58.39 -26.34
N TRP A 217 47.46 57.87 -26.27
CA TRP A 217 48.26 57.83 -25.05
C TRP A 217 49.15 59.06 -24.87
N ILE A 218 49.29 59.88 -25.92
CA ILE A 218 50.19 61.03 -25.95
C ILE A 218 49.33 62.28 -26.08
N SER A 219 48.88 62.80 -24.94
CA SER A 219 48.03 63.99 -24.87
C SER A 219 48.82 65.31 -24.77
N SER A 220 50.14 65.24 -24.54
CA SER A 220 51.02 66.40 -24.41
C SER A 220 52.48 66.05 -24.70
N TRP A 221 53.32 67.08 -24.94
CA TRP A 221 54.78 66.90 -25.05
C TRP A 221 55.40 66.31 -23.78
N GLU A 222 54.79 66.56 -22.61
CA GLU A 222 55.25 66.01 -21.33
C GLU A 222 54.92 64.52 -21.20
N ALA A 223 53.77 64.08 -21.71
CA ALA A 223 53.42 62.66 -21.80
C ALA A 223 54.39 61.93 -22.74
N LEU A 224 54.70 62.52 -23.90
CA LEU A 224 55.72 61.99 -24.81
C LEU A 224 57.09 61.92 -24.13
N HIS A 225 57.51 62.98 -23.45
CA HIS A 225 58.77 63.01 -22.73
C HIS A 225 58.84 61.95 -21.63
N SER A 226 57.74 61.69 -20.92
CA SER A 226 57.68 60.68 -19.88
C SER A 226 57.83 59.26 -20.45
N LEU A 227 57.23 59.00 -21.62
CA LEU A 227 57.41 57.73 -22.34
C LEU A 227 58.85 57.53 -22.79
N ILE A 228 59.50 58.59 -23.30
CA ILE A 228 60.92 58.55 -23.70
C ILE A 228 61.81 58.39 -22.45
N ALA A 229 61.57 59.12 -21.37
CA ALA A 229 62.35 58.98 -20.15
C ALA A 229 62.24 57.57 -19.56
N HIS A 230 61.06 56.95 -19.64
CA HIS A 230 60.86 55.57 -19.24
C HIS A 230 61.58 54.58 -20.15
N SER A 231 61.63 54.82 -21.46
CA SER A 231 62.35 53.95 -22.40
C SER A 231 63.85 53.91 -22.13
N PHE A 232 64.40 54.97 -21.55
CA PHE A 232 65.82 55.14 -21.30
C PHE A 232 66.28 54.85 -19.88
N LYS A 233 65.41 54.46 -18.95
CA LYS A 233 65.74 54.36 -17.51
C LYS A 233 67.00 53.54 -17.21
N ASP A 234 67.21 52.45 -17.94
CA ASP A 234 68.35 51.53 -17.78
C ASP A 234 69.30 51.50 -19.00
N GLN A 235 69.21 52.49 -19.89
CA GLN A 235 69.99 52.56 -21.13
C GLN A 235 71.03 53.69 -21.12
N LYS A 236 72.03 53.57 -22.00
CA LYS A 236 73.03 54.64 -22.21
C LYS A 236 72.32 55.89 -22.72
N GLY A 237 72.64 57.05 -22.14
CA GLY A 237 72.00 58.32 -22.49
C GLY A 237 70.81 58.71 -21.62
N SER A 238 70.44 57.92 -20.61
CA SER A 238 69.37 58.23 -19.64
C SER A 238 69.50 59.63 -19.01
N GLN A 239 70.72 60.01 -18.63
CA GLN A 239 71.02 61.33 -18.06
C GLN A 239 70.83 62.48 -19.07
N LEU A 240 71.01 62.22 -20.37
CA LEU A 240 70.79 63.21 -21.43
C LEU A 240 69.29 63.38 -21.70
N VAL A 241 68.54 62.29 -21.71
CA VAL A 241 67.08 62.31 -21.86
C VAL A 241 66.42 63.02 -20.70
N LEU A 242 66.79 62.71 -19.45
CA LEU A 242 66.25 63.39 -18.26
C LEU A 242 66.51 64.90 -18.27
N ARG A 243 67.63 65.32 -18.89
CA ARG A 243 67.99 66.75 -19.06
C ARG A 243 67.38 67.37 -20.32
N LYS A 244 66.48 66.66 -21.02
CA LYS A 244 65.85 67.07 -22.30
C LYS A 244 66.88 67.45 -23.38
N ARG A 245 68.02 66.77 -23.41
CA ARG A 245 69.11 67.01 -24.39
C ARG A 245 68.98 66.09 -25.60
N TYR A 246 67.85 66.19 -26.28
CA TYR A 246 67.58 65.45 -27.52
C TYR A 246 66.75 66.33 -28.45
N ALA A 247 66.90 66.10 -29.75
CA ALA A 247 66.08 66.67 -30.80
C ALA A 247 65.17 65.58 -31.37
N LEU A 248 63.94 65.96 -31.70
CA LEU A 248 62.99 65.09 -32.38
C LEU A 248 62.77 65.63 -33.79
N GLN A 249 62.78 64.76 -34.79
CA GLN A 249 62.61 65.12 -36.19
C GLN A 249 61.48 64.28 -36.78
N ASP A 250 60.64 64.87 -37.62
CA ASP A 250 59.67 64.10 -38.39
C ASP A 250 60.37 63.46 -39.59
N SER A 251 60.33 62.14 -39.71
CA SER A 251 60.99 61.41 -40.81
C SER A 251 60.40 61.76 -42.18
N GLY A 252 59.11 62.15 -42.22
CA GLY A 252 58.41 62.45 -43.47
C GLY A 252 58.72 63.84 -44.02
N SER A 253 58.83 64.84 -43.15
CA SER A 253 59.11 66.24 -43.55
C SER A 253 60.57 66.66 -43.36
N GLY A 254 61.35 65.89 -42.59
CA GLY A 254 62.71 66.26 -42.18
C GLY A 254 62.75 67.48 -41.26
N ALA A 255 61.61 67.98 -40.79
CA ALA A 255 61.53 69.15 -39.92
C ALA A 255 61.76 68.76 -38.45
N GLU A 256 62.55 69.55 -37.74
CA GLU A 256 62.72 69.41 -36.29
C GLU A 256 61.40 69.79 -35.58
N LEU A 257 60.93 68.93 -34.70
CA LEU A 257 59.75 69.16 -33.88
C LEU A 257 60.09 70.14 -32.77
N ASP A 258 59.61 71.37 -32.92
CA ASP A 258 59.79 72.42 -31.93
C ASP A 258 58.93 72.14 -30.68
N LEU A 259 59.59 71.67 -29.62
CA LEU A 259 58.99 71.37 -28.32
C LEU A 259 58.36 72.60 -27.63
N LYS A 260 58.59 73.82 -28.13
CA LYS A 260 57.97 75.06 -27.64
C LYS A 260 56.65 75.39 -28.32
N ARG A 261 56.28 74.67 -29.40
CA ARG A 261 55.01 74.83 -30.10
C ARG A 261 53.91 74.02 -29.44
N PRO A 262 52.62 74.40 -29.65
CA PRO A 262 51.50 73.56 -29.23
C PRO A 262 51.65 72.14 -29.79
N PHE A 263 51.27 71.14 -28.98
CA PHE A 263 51.41 69.72 -29.30
C PHE A 263 50.73 69.38 -30.63
N SER A 264 51.51 68.89 -31.59
CA SER A 264 51.07 68.70 -32.98
C SER A 264 51.53 67.37 -33.58
N LEU A 265 51.33 66.27 -32.85
CA LEU A 265 51.55 64.93 -33.40
C LEU A 265 50.33 64.48 -34.22
N ARG A 266 50.57 63.91 -35.40
CA ARG A 266 49.53 63.35 -36.27
C ARG A 266 49.54 61.83 -36.22
N ARG A 267 48.38 61.19 -36.39
CA ARG A 267 48.27 59.72 -36.47
C ARG A 267 49.08 59.24 -37.68
N GLY A 268 49.87 58.17 -37.51
CA GLY A 268 50.75 57.63 -38.55
C GLY A 268 52.05 58.41 -38.79
N MET A 269 52.37 59.42 -37.97
CA MET A 269 53.64 60.16 -38.08
C MET A 269 54.81 59.34 -37.54
N LYS A 270 55.97 59.40 -38.22
CA LYS A 270 57.22 58.80 -37.76
C LYS A 270 58.14 59.89 -37.21
N ILE A 271 58.65 59.69 -36.00
CA ILE A 271 59.49 60.63 -35.27
C ILE A 271 60.83 59.97 -35.02
N ASP A 272 61.91 60.57 -35.51
CA ASP A 272 63.28 60.15 -35.26
C ASP A 272 63.88 61.00 -34.14
N MET A 273 64.54 60.36 -33.18
CA MET A 273 65.18 61.01 -32.05
C MET A 273 66.69 61.01 -32.21
N SER A 274 67.32 62.14 -31.91
CA SER A 274 68.79 62.28 -31.89
C SER A 274 69.25 62.97 -30.60
N MET A 275 70.40 62.56 -30.07
CA MET A 275 70.95 63.13 -28.83
C MET A 275 71.81 64.35 -29.11
N LEU A 276 71.64 65.40 -28.32
CA LEU A 276 72.47 66.61 -28.41
C LEU A 276 73.65 66.51 -27.45
N LEU A 277 74.83 66.20 -27.98
CA LEU A 277 76.08 66.20 -27.22
C LEU A 277 76.69 67.61 -27.24
N SER A 278 76.75 68.27 -26.09
CA SER A 278 77.53 69.51 -25.96
C SER A 278 79.03 69.18 -25.89
N PRO A 279 79.92 69.91 -26.59
CA PRO A 279 81.35 69.74 -26.42
C PRO A 279 81.76 70.10 -24.99
N VAL A 280 82.43 69.17 -24.31
CA VAL A 280 82.98 69.40 -22.96
C VAL A 280 84.22 70.29 -23.09
N ASN A 281 84.11 71.55 -22.68
CA ASN A 281 85.25 72.45 -22.45
C ASN A 281 86.14 71.89 -21.32
N MET A 282 87.17 71.12 -21.66
CA MET A 282 88.19 70.59 -20.73
C MET A 282 89.49 71.42 -20.74
N PHE A 283 89.39 72.76 -20.73
CA PHE A 283 90.51 73.65 -20.41
C PHE A 283 90.04 74.78 -19.51
N SER A 284 90.25 74.66 -18.19
CA SER A 284 90.52 75.76 -17.25
C SER A 284 90.39 75.28 -15.81
N ALA A 285 91.49 74.79 -15.25
CA ALA A 285 91.70 74.75 -13.80
C ALA A 285 93.16 75.15 -13.54
N ARG A 286 93.43 76.47 -13.49
CA ARG A 286 94.61 77.02 -12.81
C ARG A 286 94.15 77.52 -11.43
N PRO A 287 94.76 77.07 -10.33
CA PRO A 287 94.55 77.72 -9.03
C PRO A 287 95.41 78.98 -8.95
N LYS A 288 94.77 80.13 -8.65
CA LYS A 288 95.45 81.36 -8.21
C LYS A 288 95.74 81.25 -6.72
N GLY A 289 96.95 81.64 -6.36
CA GLY A 289 97.48 81.56 -5.00
C GLY A 289 96.76 82.46 -3.98
N VAL A 290 96.89 82.05 -2.73
CA VAL A 290 96.68 82.87 -1.54
C VAL A 290 98.04 82.96 -0.88
N ALA A 291 98.57 84.17 -0.79
CA ALA A 291 99.78 84.50 -0.04
C ALA A 291 99.37 85.14 1.30
N SER A 292 100.21 84.86 2.31
CA SER A 292 100.43 85.60 3.58
C SER A 292 99.29 85.53 4.63
N GLN A 293 99.51 85.42 5.94
CA GLN A 293 100.62 85.91 6.77
C GLN A 293 100.54 85.39 8.23
N SER A 294 101.71 85.31 8.91
CA SER A 294 101.96 85.30 10.37
C SER A 294 101.46 84.08 11.19
N ARG A 295 102.22 83.49 12.11
CA ARG A 295 103.27 84.01 13.01
C ARG A 295 104.19 82.87 13.43
#